data_AF-A0A7S1YBS8-F1
#
_entry.id   AF-A0A7S1YBS8-F1
#
_cell.length_a   1.000
_cell.length_b   1.000
_cell.length_c   1.000
_cell.angle_alpha   90.00
_cell.angle_beta   90.00
_cell.angle_gamma   90.00
#
_symmetry.space_group_name_H-M   'P 1'
#
loop_
_entity.id
_entity.type
_entity.pdbx_description
1 polymer ?
#
loop_
_entity_poly.entity_id
_entity_poly.type
_entity_poly.pdbx_seq_one_letter_code
_entity_poly.pdbx_strand_id
1 'polypeptide(L)'
;HHVLLERARLRSPRTVRIRTPLTKDGLIQAADKHFGDNRISSSLLLKPNSGGFGAGIVKFKKSEIGELETLPDYADSVGLLQEYVAPHDGHIYRVWFLLGKVQCATRRRVDTSDGDPGTEEFTSGCAASSGGTCSYRPKQRQRATALSAEAIDVPEDVRSDIEEGLLPLLKMDCHAGSVEYLISDQEGKRLYFDLNLLSTLPLP
;
A
#
# COMPACT_ATOMS: atom_id res chain seq x y z
N HIS A 1 5.00 9.17 -3.01
CA HIS A 1 4.89 9.21 -1.53
C HIS A 1 6.09 8.66 -0.77
N HIS A 2 6.73 7.54 -1.17
CA HIS A 2 7.84 6.94 -0.40
C HIS A 2 8.99 7.89 -0.02
N VAL A 3 9.35 8.84 -0.89
CA VAL A 3 10.35 9.88 -0.58
C VAL A 3 9.91 10.79 0.58
N LEU A 4 8.61 11.06 0.72
CA LEU A 4 8.08 11.83 1.85
C LEU A 4 8.15 11.04 3.15
N LEU A 5 7.79 9.75 3.11
CA LEU A 5 7.90 8.86 4.27
C LEU A 5 9.35 8.78 4.77
N GLU A 6 10.31 8.63 3.85
CA GLU A 6 11.73 8.63 4.18
C GLU A 6 12.19 9.96 4.81
N ARG A 7 11.78 11.09 4.24
CA ARG A 7 12.08 12.42 4.80
C ARG A 7 11.46 12.64 6.18
N ALA A 8 10.28 12.08 6.42
CA ALA A 8 9.62 12.06 7.73
C ALA A 8 10.27 11.07 8.71
N ARG A 9 11.31 10.33 8.28
CA ARG A 9 11.96 9.26 9.05
C ARG A 9 11.01 8.12 9.44
N LEU A 10 9.91 7.97 8.70
CA LEU A 10 8.97 6.89 8.86
C LEU A 10 9.50 5.65 8.14
N ARG A 11 9.52 4.52 8.86
CA ARG A 11 9.95 3.24 8.26
C ARG A 11 8.94 2.85 7.20
N SER A 12 9.44 2.38 6.06
CA SER A 12 8.62 1.89 4.97
C SER A 12 9.21 0.60 4.41
N PRO A 13 8.42 -0.25 3.76
CA PRO A 13 8.96 -1.37 3.02
C PRO A 13 9.95 -0.87 1.97
N ARG A 14 11.06 -1.59 1.80
CA ARG A 14 12.06 -1.31 0.79
C ARG A 14 11.40 -1.16 -0.58
N THR A 15 11.53 0.03 -1.15
CA THR A 15 10.88 0.39 -2.41
C THR A 15 11.91 1.02 -3.33
N VAL A 16 11.88 0.66 -4.60
CA VAL A 16 12.70 1.26 -5.64
C VAL A 16 11.83 1.70 -6.81
N ARG A 17 12.17 2.86 -7.37
CA ARG A 17 11.52 3.38 -8.57
C ARG A 17 12.06 2.67 -9.80
N ILE A 18 11.17 2.19 -10.65
CA ILE A 18 11.47 1.62 -11.97
C ILE A 18 10.75 2.41 -13.07
N ARG A 19 11.25 2.32 -14.31
CA ARG A 19 10.65 2.98 -15.48
C ARG A 19 9.86 1.96 -16.29
N THR A 20 8.64 2.29 -16.72
CA THR A 20 7.82 1.43 -17.60
C THR A 20 7.78 1.97 -19.04
N PRO A 21 7.48 1.14 -20.05
CA PRO A 21 7.27 -0.32 -19.97
C PRO A 21 8.55 -1.06 -19.59
N LEU A 22 8.45 -2.08 -18.73
CA LEU A 22 9.57 -2.97 -18.41
C LEU A 22 9.55 -4.21 -19.30
N THR A 23 10.74 -4.71 -19.61
CA THR A 23 10.93 -6.10 -20.02
C THR A 23 11.07 -6.99 -18.80
N LYS A 24 10.81 -8.30 -18.95
CA LYS A 24 11.05 -9.29 -17.89
C LYS A 24 12.51 -9.26 -17.42
N ASP A 25 13.46 -9.17 -18.36
CA ASP A 25 14.89 -9.06 -18.04
C ASP A 25 15.20 -7.79 -17.24
N GLY A 26 14.58 -6.66 -17.59
CA GLY A 26 14.73 -5.41 -16.84
C GLY A 26 14.18 -5.53 -15.41
N LEU A 27 13.07 -6.24 -15.22
CA LEU A 27 12.49 -6.50 -13.90
C LEU A 27 13.37 -7.45 -13.07
N ILE A 28 13.94 -8.50 -13.68
CA ILE A 28 14.90 -9.41 -13.03
C ILE A 28 16.14 -8.63 -12.57
N GLN A 29 16.75 -7.84 -13.46
CA GLN A 29 17.93 -7.04 -13.11
C GLN A 29 17.64 -6.05 -11.97
N ALA A 30 16.47 -5.42 -11.97
CA ALA A 30 16.04 -4.54 -10.90
C ALA A 30 15.85 -5.30 -9.58
N ALA A 31 15.20 -6.48 -9.61
CA ALA A 31 15.01 -7.33 -8.45
C ALA A 31 16.33 -7.83 -7.86
N ASP A 32 17.26 -8.29 -8.69
CA ASP A 32 18.60 -8.74 -8.27
C ASP A 32 19.39 -7.62 -7.61
N LYS A 33 19.50 -6.47 -8.31
CA LYS A 33 20.27 -5.33 -7.85
C LYS A 33 19.76 -4.77 -6.52
N HIS A 34 18.45 -4.73 -6.34
CA HIS A 34 17.83 -4.03 -5.23
C HIS A 34 17.24 -4.92 -4.15
N PHE A 35 17.10 -6.23 -4.35
CA PHE A 35 16.53 -7.12 -3.32
C PHE A 35 17.41 -8.36 -3.05
N GLY A 36 18.43 -8.63 -3.89
CA GLY A 36 19.42 -9.69 -3.66
C GLY A 36 18.83 -11.10 -3.60
N ASP A 37 19.57 -12.04 -3.02
CA ASP A 37 19.23 -13.48 -2.91
C ASP A 37 18.86 -13.92 -1.48
N ASN A 38 18.64 -12.98 -0.55
CA ASN A 38 18.38 -13.33 0.85
C ASN A 38 17.05 -14.10 0.97
N ARG A 39 17.21 -15.37 1.38
CA ARG A 39 16.29 -16.50 1.30
C ARG A 39 15.02 -16.43 2.16
N ILE A 40 14.64 -15.26 2.66
CA ILE A 40 13.39 -15.11 3.42
C ILE A 40 12.34 -14.52 2.49
N SER A 41 11.63 -15.42 1.80
CA SER A 41 10.30 -15.18 1.20
C SER A 41 10.12 -13.91 0.35
N SER A 42 11.01 -13.63 -0.62
CA SER A 42 10.98 -12.36 -1.37
C SER A 42 9.87 -12.29 -2.42
N SER A 43 8.62 -12.38 -1.99
CA SER A 43 7.52 -11.82 -2.76
C SER A 43 7.77 -10.33 -2.94
N LEU A 44 7.56 -9.84 -4.15
CA LEU A 44 7.68 -8.44 -4.51
C LEU A 44 6.30 -7.94 -4.95
N LEU A 45 6.10 -6.65 -4.79
CA LEU A 45 4.96 -5.91 -5.29
C LEU A 45 5.43 -4.98 -6.39
N LEU A 46 4.78 -5.05 -7.55
CA LEU A 46 4.88 -4.05 -8.60
C LEU A 46 3.62 -3.18 -8.53
N LYS A 47 3.81 -1.88 -8.27
CA LYS A 47 2.73 -0.90 -8.06
C LYS A 47 2.87 0.28 -9.02
N PRO A 48 1.75 0.88 -9.48
CA PRO A 48 1.81 2.17 -10.16
C PRO A 48 2.31 3.26 -9.21
N ASN A 49 2.96 4.29 -9.74
CA ASN A 49 3.27 5.50 -8.97
C ASN A 49 2.01 6.33 -8.66
N SER A 50 1.01 6.29 -9.54
CA SER A 50 -0.28 6.94 -9.37
C SER A 50 -1.41 5.93 -9.62
N GLY A 51 -2.18 5.62 -8.58
CA GLY A 51 -3.30 4.68 -8.66
C GLY A 51 -4.19 4.81 -7.43
N GLY A 52 -5.47 4.49 -7.60
CA GLY A 52 -6.43 4.41 -6.50
C GLY A 52 -6.83 2.97 -6.24
N PHE A 53 -7.19 2.66 -4.98
CA PHE A 53 -7.84 1.40 -4.61
C PHE A 53 -7.04 0.14 -4.97
N GLY A 54 -5.71 0.21 -4.91
CA GLY A 54 -4.82 -0.91 -5.22
C GLY A 54 -4.83 -1.40 -6.67
N ALA A 55 -5.50 -0.67 -7.58
CA ALA A 55 -5.54 -1.04 -8.99
C ALA A 55 -4.13 -1.08 -9.60
N GLY A 56 -3.83 -2.14 -10.34
CA GLY A 56 -2.52 -2.30 -11.00
C GLY A 56 -1.39 -2.78 -10.09
N ILE A 57 -1.68 -3.22 -8.87
CA ILE A 57 -0.72 -3.89 -7.99
C ILE A 57 -0.63 -5.38 -8.35
N VAL A 58 0.59 -5.84 -8.63
CA VAL A 58 0.90 -7.25 -8.92
C VAL A 58 1.86 -7.77 -7.85
N LYS A 59 1.50 -8.87 -7.20
CA LYS A 59 2.40 -9.61 -6.29
C LYS A 59 2.97 -10.80 -7.04
N PHE A 60 4.24 -11.07 -6.87
CA PHE A 60 4.90 -12.22 -7.49
C PHE A 60 6.11 -12.61 -6.66
N LYS A 61 6.54 -13.86 -6.71
CA LYS A 61 7.88 -14.21 -6.21
C LYS A 61 8.91 -13.83 -7.26
N LYS A 62 10.12 -13.45 -6.81
CA LYS A 62 11.25 -13.18 -7.70
C LYS A 62 11.51 -14.32 -8.71
N SER A 63 11.37 -15.58 -8.28
CA SER A 63 11.52 -16.76 -9.15
C SER A 63 10.46 -16.88 -10.25
N GLU A 64 9.30 -16.24 -10.07
CA GLU A 64 8.13 -16.35 -10.96
C GLU A 64 8.09 -15.21 -11.98
N ILE A 65 9.08 -14.30 -12.02
CA ILE A 65 9.09 -13.15 -12.96
C ILE A 65 9.01 -13.62 -14.42
N GLY A 66 9.65 -14.74 -14.76
CA GLY A 66 9.61 -15.33 -16.10
C GLY A 66 8.21 -15.78 -16.53
N GLU A 67 7.36 -16.12 -15.56
CA GLU A 67 6.01 -16.68 -15.76
C GLU A 67 4.93 -15.58 -15.85
N LEU A 68 5.25 -14.33 -15.51
CA LEU A 68 4.30 -13.22 -15.60
C LEU A 68 3.77 -13.06 -17.03
N GLU A 69 2.45 -13.19 -17.21
CA GLU A 69 1.83 -13.11 -18.55
C GLU A 69 2.01 -11.71 -19.17
N THR A 70 1.78 -10.68 -18.36
CA THR A 70 1.92 -9.28 -18.76
C THR A 70 2.63 -8.49 -17.67
N LEU A 71 3.44 -7.53 -18.10
CA LEU A 71 3.98 -6.51 -17.21
C LEU A 71 3.12 -5.25 -17.35
N PRO A 72 2.72 -4.63 -16.23
CA PRO A 72 1.90 -3.44 -16.28
C PRO A 72 2.69 -2.30 -16.93
N ASP A 73 2.03 -1.57 -17.82
CA ASP A 73 2.50 -0.29 -18.33
C ASP A 73 1.71 0.82 -17.64
N TYR A 74 2.41 1.71 -16.97
CA TYR A 74 1.81 2.78 -16.19
C TYR A 74 1.79 4.09 -17.00
N ALA A 75 0.71 4.86 -16.85
CA ALA A 75 0.45 6.04 -17.66
C ALA A 75 1.54 7.13 -17.55
N ASP A 76 2.23 7.22 -16.41
CA ASP A 76 3.33 8.16 -16.18
C ASP A 76 4.72 7.53 -16.42
N SER A 77 4.78 6.31 -16.93
CA SER A 77 5.98 5.53 -17.13
C SER A 77 6.79 5.26 -15.84
N VAL A 78 6.15 5.36 -14.66
CA VAL A 78 6.80 5.14 -13.36
C VAL A 78 6.12 3.99 -12.60
N GLY A 79 6.91 2.95 -12.33
CA GLY A 79 6.52 1.86 -11.44
C GLY A 79 7.29 1.91 -10.11
N LEU A 80 6.73 1.28 -9.10
CA LEU A 80 7.36 1.03 -7.82
C LEU A 80 7.53 -0.48 -7.65
N LEU A 81 8.77 -0.94 -7.53
CA LEU A 81 9.08 -2.29 -7.10
C LEU A 81 9.35 -2.26 -5.60
N GLN A 82 8.56 -3.01 -4.85
CA GLN A 82 8.54 -2.96 -3.38
C GLN A 82 8.63 -4.37 -2.80
N GLU A 83 9.33 -4.54 -1.68
CA GLU A 83 9.28 -5.80 -0.94
C GLU A 83 7.87 -6.05 -0.38
N TYR A 84 7.39 -7.27 -0.51
CA TYR A 84 6.17 -7.66 0.19
C TYR A 84 6.50 -7.94 1.66
N VAL A 85 5.81 -7.26 2.56
CA VAL A 85 5.87 -7.53 4.00
C VAL A 85 4.51 -8.06 4.45
N ALA A 86 4.51 -9.25 5.04
CA ALA A 86 3.31 -9.83 5.60
C ALA A 86 2.85 -9.01 6.82
N PRO A 87 1.58 -8.55 6.84
CA PRO A 87 1.04 -7.86 8.00
C PRO A 87 0.81 -8.81 9.17
N HIS A 88 1.20 -8.38 10.37
CA HIS A 88 0.94 -9.08 11.62
C HIS A 88 -0.57 -9.26 11.81
N ASP A 89 -0.98 -10.48 12.16
CA ASP A 89 -2.38 -10.92 12.23
C ASP A 89 -3.20 -10.64 10.96
N GLY A 90 -2.56 -10.40 9.82
CA GLY A 90 -3.24 -10.06 8.58
C GLY A 90 -3.82 -8.65 8.52
N HIS A 91 -3.46 -7.72 9.43
CA HIS A 91 -4.09 -6.39 9.48
C HIS A 91 -3.26 -5.29 8.81
N ILE A 92 -3.94 -4.47 8.03
CA ILE A 92 -3.44 -3.17 7.60
C ILE A 92 -4.31 -2.05 8.16
N TYR A 93 -3.71 -0.89 8.31
CA TYR A 93 -4.29 0.25 9.00
C TYR A 93 -4.29 1.45 8.08
N ARG A 94 -5.39 2.21 8.08
CA ARG A 94 -5.50 3.49 7.39
C ARG A 94 -5.87 4.56 8.41
N VAL A 95 -5.12 5.65 8.41
CA VAL A 95 -5.31 6.81 9.30
C VAL A 95 -5.63 8.02 8.46
N TRP A 96 -6.70 8.75 8.79
CA TRP A 96 -7.07 9.97 8.10
C TRP A 96 -6.66 11.21 8.89
N PHE A 97 -6.26 12.24 8.17
CA PHE A 97 -5.99 13.55 8.73
C PHE A 97 -6.77 14.64 7.99
N LEU A 98 -7.08 15.71 8.71
CA LEU A 98 -7.74 16.90 8.23
C LEU A 98 -7.15 18.12 8.97
N LEU A 99 -6.80 19.17 8.23
CA LEU A 99 -6.24 20.43 8.73
C LEU A 99 -5.06 20.22 9.68
N GLY A 100 -4.12 19.34 9.30
CA GLY A 100 -2.92 19.06 10.10
C GLY A 100 -3.16 18.16 11.32
N LYS A 101 -4.37 17.59 11.49
CA LYS A 101 -4.76 16.80 12.66
C LYS A 101 -5.31 15.44 12.27
N VAL A 102 -4.86 14.39 12.96
CA VAL A 102 -5.37 13.04 12.78
C VAL A 102 -6.79 12.96 13.35
N GLN A 103 -7.73 12.46 12.53
CA GLN A 103 -9.15 12.41 12.84
C GLN A 103 -9.60 11.03 13.29
N CYS A 104 -9.27 9.99 12.52
CA CYS A 104 -9.72 8.64 12.77
C CYS A 104 -8.81 7.62 12.08
N ALA A 105 -8.98 6.34 12.44
CA ALA A 105 -8.36 5.25 11.74
C ALA A 105 -9.29 4.04 11.63
N THR A 106 -8.98 3.19 10.66
CA THR A 106 -9.58 1.87 10.54
C THR A 106 -8.48 0.83 10.39
N ARG A 107 -8.80 -0.39 10.79
CA ARG A 107 -8.05 -1.58 10.37
C ARG A 107 -8.91 -2.43 9.47
N ARG A 108 -8.29 -3.13 8.53
CA ARG A 108 -8.94 -4.21 7.79
C ARG A 108 -8.04 -5.42 7.78
N ARG A 109 -8.64 -6.60 7.88
CA ARG A 109 -7.94 -7.85 7.61
C ARG A 109 -7.71 -7.95 6.11
N VAL A 110 -6.57 -8.50 5.75
CA VAL A 110 -6.17 -8.84 4.41
C VAL A 110 -6.24 -10.36 4.33
N ASP A 111 -7.05 -10.88 3.43
CA ASP A 111 -7.15 -12.33 3.23
C ASP A 111 -5.82 -12.83 2.63
N THR A 112 -5.05 -13.53 3.45
CA THR A 112 -3.83 -14.24 3.04
C THR A 112 -4.12 -15.70 2.65
N SER A 113 -5.35 -16.15 2.85
CA SER A 113 -5.83 -17.50 2.54
C SER A 113 -6.52 -17.53 1.18
N ASP A 114 -5.73 -17.65 0.12
CA ASP A 114 -6.01 -18.50 -1.04
C ASP A 114 -4.86 -18.30 -2.04
N GLY A 115 -4.40 -19.40 -2.64
CA GLY A 115 -3.19 -19.47 -3.46
C GLY A 115 -3.25 -18.78 -4.82
N ASP A 116 -3.75 -17.53 -4.90
CA ASP A 116 -3.81 -16.72 -6.12
C ASP A 116 -3.38 -15.26 -5.84
N PRO A 117 -2.50 -14.63 -6.66
CA PRO A 117 -1.54 -13.67 -6.15
C PRO A 117 -2.03 -12.21 -6.15
N GLY A 118 -2.01 -11.57 -4.98
CA GLY A 118 -1.63 -10.16 -4.81
C GLY A 118 -2.64 -9.08 -5.12
N THR A 119 -3.54 -9.30 -6.08
CA THR A 119 -4.46 -8.25 -6.50
C THR A 119 -5.54 -8.04 -5.45
N GLU A 120 -6.16 -9.09 -4.90
CA GLU A 120 -7.31 -8.95 -3.96
C GLU A 120 -6.89 -8.38 -2.59
N GLU A 121 -5.67 -8.65 -2.14
CA GLU A 121 -5.15 -8.18 -0.84
C GLU A 121 -5.03 -6.64 -0.78
N PHE A 122 -4.66 -6.00 -1.90
CA PHE A 122 -4.55 -4.54 -2.01
C PHE A 122 -5.71 -3.86 -2.77
N THR A 123 -6.46 -4.58 -3.63
CA THR A 123 -7.59 -4.02 -4.39
C THR A 123 -8.94 -4.05 -3.66
N SER A 124 -9.06 -4.87 -2.62
CA SER A 124 -10.33 -5.04 -1.90
C SER A 124 -10.51 -3.96 -0.84
N GLY A 125 -11.06 -2.82 -1.28
CA GLY A 125 -11.85 -1.97 -0.40
C GLY A 125 -11.35 -0.53 -0.33
N CYS A 126 -12.14 0.37 -0.91
CA CYS A 126 -12.33 1.68 -0.30
C CYS A 126 -12.56 1.47 1.20
N ALA A 127 -11.66 1.94 2.06
CA ALA A 127 -11.90 1.93 3.50
C ALA A 127 -13.14 2.79 3.89
N ALA A 128 -13.64 3.61 2.96
CA ALA A 128 -14.93 4.32 3.04
C ALA A 128 -16.15 3.49 2.57
N SER A 129 -16.00 2.19 2.26
CA SER A 129 -17.09 1.32 1.77
C SER A 129 -17.61 0.31 2.77
N SER A 130 -17.31 0.47 4.06
CA SER A 130 -18.13 -0.06 5.15
C SER A 130 -19.52 0.59 5.10
N GLY A 131 -20.36 0.16 4.15
CA GLY A 131 -21.70 0.73 3.94
C GLY A 131 -22.18 0.90 2.49
N GLY A 132 -21.51 0.37 1.47
CA GLY A 132 -22.08 0.27 0.12
C GLY A 132 -22.24 1.58 -0.68
N THR A 133 -21.67 2.70 -0.24
CA THR A 133 -21.87 4.02 -0.90
C THR A 133 -20.88 4.33 -2.02
N CYS A 134 -19.94 3.44 -2.34
CA CYS A 134 -19.08 3.62 -3.51
C CYS A 134 -19.72 2.99 -4.76
N SER A 135 -20.39 3.81 -5.57
CA SER A 135 -21.06 3.41 -6.81
C SER A 135 -20.10 2.94 -7.91
N TYR A 136 -18.79 3.12 -7.73
CA TYR A 136 -17.75 2.65 -8.65
C TYR A 136 -17.15 1.33 -8.15
N ARG A 137 -17.95 0.27 -8.13
CA ARG A 137 -17.41 -1.10 -8.10
C ARG A 137 -17.12 -1.51 -9.54
N PRO A 138 -15.87 -1.90 -9.90
CA PRO A 138 -15.62 -2.61 -11.14
C PRO A 138 -16.57 -3.81 -11.22
N LYS A 139 -17.27 -4.00 -12.34
CA LYS A 139 -18.32 -5.02 -12.52
C LYS A 139 -17.84 -6.47 -12.44
N GLN A 140 -16.53 -6.71 -12.30
CA GLN A 140 -15.95 -8.04 -12.19
C GLN A 140 -15.57 -8.31 -10.73
N ARG A 141 -15.94 -9.50 -10.24
CA ARG A 141 -15.66 -10.08 -8.91
C ARG A 141 -16.72 -9.81 -7.83
N GLN A 142 -17.90 -10.40 -8.04
CA GLN A 142 -18.97 -10.61 -7.05
C GLN A 142 -18.61 -11.64 -5.94
N ARG A 143 -17.33 -11.85 -5.63
CA ARG A 143 -16.89 -12.82 -4.60
C ARG A 143 -15.98 -12.25 -3.52
N ALA A 144 -15.72 -10.94 -3.51
CA ALA A 144 -15.10 -10.34 -2.33
C ALA A 144 -16.14 -10.31 -1.20
N THR A 145 -16.02 -11.22 -0.24
CA THR A 145 -16.44 -11.00 1.14
C THR A 145 -16.12 -9.55 1.46
N ALA A 146 -17.13 -8.76 1.85
CA ALA A 146 -16.91 -7.38 2.22
C ALA A 146 -15.95 -7.37 3.42
N LEU A 147 -14.65 -7.21 3.16
CA LEU A 147 -13.64 -7.03 4.20
C LEU A 147 -14.08 -5.82 5.01
N SER A 148 -14.66 -6.07 6.18
CA SER A 148 -15.22 -5.05 7.04
C SER A 148 -14.05 -4.27 7.64
N ALA A 149 -13.89 -3.02 7.20
CA ALA A 149 -13.03 -2.09 7.91
C ALA A 149 -13.63 -1.83 9.29
N GLU A 150 -12.83 -1.99 10.35
CA GLU A 150 -13.22 -1.73 11.74
C GLU A 150 -12.59 -0.42 12.20
N ALA A 151 -13.38 0.46 12.82
CA ALA A 151 -12.88 1.67 13.43
C ALA A 151 -11.98 1.34 14.63
N ILE A 152 -10.86 2.06 14.75
CA ILE A 152 -9.93 1.90 15.87
C ILE A 152 -9.50 3.26 16.41
N ASP A 153 -9.09 3.27 17.67
CA ASP A 153 -8.35 4.40 18.22
C ASP A 153 -6.96 4.48 17.58
N VAL A 154 -6.51 5.70 17.30
CA VAL A 154 -5.17 5.93 16.76
C VAL A 154 -4.17 5.90 17.91
N PRO A 155 -3.17 4.99 17.90
CA PRO A 155 -2.10 5.01 18.89
C PRO A 155 -1.36 6.35 18.88
N GLU A 156 -0.97 6.83 20.06
CA GLU A 156 -0.35 8.17 20.20
C GLU A 156 0.97 8.30 19.42
N ASP A 157 1.73 7.23 19.32
CA ASP A 157 2.97 7.20 18.54
C ASP A 157 2.69 7.27 17.03
N VAL A 158 1.62 6.63 16.53
CA VAL A 158 1.17 6.76 15.15
C VAL A 158 0.67 8.19 14.87
N ARG A 159 0.00 8.80 15.84
CA ARG A 159 -0.45 10.20 15.76
C ARG A 159 0.73 11.15 15.66
N SER A 160 1.73 11.04 16.54
CA SER A 160 2.94 11.87 16.52
C SER A 160 3.74 11.68 15.21
N ASP A 161 3.93 10.42 14.77
CA ASP A 161 4.57 10.11 13.47
C ASP A 161 3.93 10.89 12.31
N ILE A 162 2.60 11.01 12.32
CA ILE A 162 1.84 11.70 11.27
C ILE A 162 1.86 13.22 11.51
N GLU A 163 1.34 13.70 12.65
CA GLU A 163 1.14 15.14 12.92
C GLU A 163 2.44 15.92 13.02
N GLU A 164 3.48 15.34 13.63
CA GLU A 164 4.75 16.02 13.91
C GLU A 164 5.83 15.66 12.87
N GLY A 165 5.78 14.44 12.32
CA GLY A 165 6.75 13.96 11.34
C GLY A 165 6.35 14.24 9.89
N LEU A 166 5.22 13.69 9.47
CA LEU A 166 4.82 13.67 8.05
C LEU A 166 4.13 14.96 7.59
N LEU A 167 3.11 15.43 8.32
CA LEU A 167 2.29 16.57 7.90
C LEU A 167 3.09 17.88 7.74
N PRO A 168 4.11 18.20 8.56
CA PRO A 168 4.92 19.41 8.36
C PRO A 168 5.74 19.41 7.07
N LEU A 169 5.94 18.25 6.44
CA LEU A 169 6.61 18.13 5.13
C LEU A 169 5.66 18.35 3.95
N LEU A 170 4.35 18.28 4.19
CA LEU A 170 3.35 18.61 3.18
C LEU A 170 3.29 20.13 3.04
N LYS A 171 3.37 20.63 1.81
CA LYS A 171 3.26 22.07 1.55
C LYS A 171 1.86 22.58 1.94
N MET A 172 1.79 23.88 2.22
CA MET A 172 0.66 24.61 2.84
C MET A 172 -0.75 24.32 2.32
N ASP A 173 -0.92 23.75 1.12
CA ASP A 173 -2.24 23.54 0.53
C ASP A 173 -2.81 22.12 0.71
N CYS A 174 -2.08 21.21 1.37
CA CYS A 174 -2.55 19.85 1.63
C CYS A 174 -3.29 19.76 2.96
N HIS A 175 -4.61 19.84 2.90
CA HIS A 175 -5.46 19.90 4.09
C HIS A 175 -6.05 18.56 4.50
N ALA A 176 -6.12 17.56 3.62
CA ALA A 176 -6.74 16.29 3.93
C ALA A 176 -6.03 15.14 3.23
N GLY A 177 -6.07 13.96 3.84
CA GLY A 177 -5.52 12.76 3.26
C GLY A 177 -5.61 11.56 4.19
N SER A 178 -5.01 10.46 3.77
CA SER A 178 -4.82 9.28 4.60
C SER A 178 -3.46 8.65 4.41
N VAL A 179 -2.99 8.00 5.47
CA VAL A 179 -1.72 7.28 5.54
C VAL A 179 -2.02 5.82 5.83
N GLU A 180 -1.36 4.91 5.12
CA GLU A 180 -1.48 3.47 5.38
C GLU A 180 -0.21 2.89 5.98
N TYR A 181 -0.39 2.00 6.95
CA TYR A 181 0.70 1.24 7.55
C TYR A 181 0.29 -0.19 7.86
N LEU A 182 1.29 -1.04 8.05
CA LEU A 182 1.16 -2.38 8.59
C LEU A 182 2.16 -2.57 9.72
N ILE A 183 1.95 -3.60 10.53
CA ILE A 183 2.96 -4.10 11.47
C ILE A 183 3.59 -5.32 10.80
N SER A 184 4.91 -5.36 10.66
CA SER A 184 5.61 -6.52 10.08
C SER A 184 5.45 -7.72 10.99
N ASP A 185 4.96 -8.85 10.45
CA ASP A 185 4.86 -10.09 11.23
C ASP A 185 6.24 -10.66 11.61
N GLN A 186 7.26 -10.40 10.78
CA GLN A 186 8.62 -10.87 11.01
C GLN A 186 9.38 -10.02 12.03
N GLU A 187 9.21 -8.69 11.98
CA GLU A 187 10.01 -7.76 12.78
C GLU A 187 9.24 -7.08 13.92
N GLY A 188 7.91 -7.20 13.96
CA GLY A 188 7.04 -6.49 14.90
C GLY A 188 7.05 -4.97 14.74
N LYS A 189 7.58 -4.46 13.62
CA LYS A 189 7.77 -3.01 13.39
C LYS A 189 6.66 -2.44 12.51
N ARG A 190 6.22 -1.22 12.84
CA ARG A 190 5.36 -0.40 11.99
C ARG A 190 6.09 0.01 10.70
N LEU A 191 5.45 -0.24 9.56
CA LEU A 191 5.91 0.13 8.23
C LEU A 191 4.80 0.88 7.49
N TYR A 192 5.06 2.14 7.15
CA TYR A 192 4.20 2.99 6.34
C TYR A 192 4.45 2.71 4.86
N PHE A 193 3.40 2.52 4.07
CA PHE A 193 3.56 2.10 2.67
C PHE A 193 2.73 2.89 1.66
N ASP A 194 1.75 3.68 2.11
CA ASP A 194 0.96 4.52 1.22
C ASP A 194 0.56 5.87 1.85
N LEU A 195 0.42 6.89 1.01
CA LEU A 195 -0.07 8.23 1.38
C LEU A 195 -0.98 8.74 0.27
N ASN A 196 -2.25 8.93 0.61
CA ASN A 196 -3.29 9.39 -0.28
C ASN A 196 -3.67 10.83 0.08
N LEU A 197 -3.36 11.79 -0.80
CA LEU A 197 -3.69 13.21 -0.60
C LEU A 197 -5.06 13.61 -1.17
N LEU A 198 -5.65 12.73 -1.99
CA LEU A 198 -7.05 12.79 -2.41
C LEU A 198 -7.73 11.55 -1.85
N SER A 199 -8.25 11.67 -0.64
CA SER A 199 -8.90 10.57 0.07
C SER A 199 -10.35 10.92 0.35
N THR A 200 -11.23 9.93 0.29
CA THR A 200 -12.56 10.05 0.90
C THR A 200 -12.39 9.89 2.41
N LEU A 201 -12.95 10.84 3.18
CA LEU A 201 -13.09 10.68 4.62
C LEU A 201 -14.25 9.71 4.87
N PRO A 202 -14.07 8.63 5.66
CA PRO A 202 -15.18 7.81 6.08
C PRO A 202 -16.12 8.67 6.92
N LEU A 203 -17.42 8.46 6.77
CA LEU A 203 -18.39 9.09 7.66
C LEU A 203 -18.18 8.53 9.07
N PRO A 204 -18.21 9.38 10.12
CA PRO A 204 -18.10 8.95 11.51
C PRO A 204 -19.27 8.04 11.93
#